data_AF-A0A1H0IH93-F1
#
_entry.id   AF-A0A1H0IH93-F1
#
_cell.length_a   1.000
_cell.length_b   1.000
_cell.length_c   1.000
_cell.angle_alpha   90.00
_cell.angle_beta   90.00
_cell.angle_gamma   90.00
#
_symmetry.space_group_name_H-M   'P 1'
#
loop_
_entity.id
_entity.type
_entity.pdbx_description
1 polymer ?
#
loop_
_entity_poly.entity_id
_entity_poly.type
_entity_poly.pdbx_seq_one_letter_code
_entity_poly.pdbx_strand_id
1 'polypeptide(L)'
;MGNEFAVHDSTGYDFNAYHRNGEVAADRWVTATRLFDAGHVETPAEKWERAQLLFEARDYIGAARLLASVAGEVPFQTDLHLLLARAYYHSAQLGKAEATLRVVVDRDPVEHYAHLLLGRTLERQGRSEEAAPWLRLAAAFGGELAEV
;
A
#
# COMPACT_ATOMS: atom_id res chain seq x y z
N MET A 1 45.70 18.06 -54.38
CA MET A 1 44.77 17.12 -55.04
C MET A 1 43.67 16.81 -54.04
N GLY A 2 42.51 17.43 -54.22
CA GLY A 2 41.29 17.13 -53.48
C GLY A 2 40.25 16.48 -54.39
N ASN A 3 39.06 16.31 -53.82
CA ASN A 3 37.78 15.84 -54.37
C ASN A 3 37.56 14.32 -54.38
N GLU A 4 36.36 13.77 -54.17
CA GLU A 4 35.05 14.23 -53.68
C GLU A 4 34.10 12.99 -53.74
N PHE A 5 33.19 12.89 -52.78
CA PHE A 5 31.85 12.24 -52.78
C PHE A 5 31.55 11.04 -53.72
N ALA A 6 31.23 9.86 -53.18
CA ALA A 6 29.91 9.42 -52.66
C ALA A 6 28.97 8.91 -53.75
N VAL A 7 28.56 7.62 -53.65
CA VAL A 7 27.17 7.20 -53.92
C VAL A 7 26.84 6.04 -52.98
N HIS A 8 25.71 6.18 -52.29
CA HIS A 8 25.00 5.19 -51.49
C HIS A 8 24.75 3.87 -52.26
N ASP A 9 24.72 2.75 -51.54
CA ASP A 9 23.46 1.99 -51.54
C ASP A 9 23.21 1.34 -50.18
N SER A 10 21.97 1.54 -49.75
CA SER A 10 21.35 1.14 -48.52
C SER A 10 20.21 0.23 -48.90
N THR A 11 20.39 -1.08 -48.84
CA THR A 11 19.25 -2.01 -48.69
C THR A 11 19.74 -3.34 -48.14
N GLY A 12 18.90 -3.92 -47.27
CA GLY A 12 18.95 -5.34 -46.98
C GLY A 12 19.43 -5.69 -45.58
N TYR A 13 18.52 -5.53 -44.61
CA TYR A 13 18.49 -6.35 -43.41
C TYR A 13 18.71 -7.82 -43.77
N ASP A 14 19.79 -8.44 -43.32
CA ASP A 14 19.91 -9.89 -43.25
C ASP A 14 19.76 -10.34 -41.80
N PHE A 15 18.73 -11.16 -41.58
CA PHE A 15 18.13 -11.48 -40.30
C PHE A 15 18.76 -12.72 -39.63
N ASN A 16 19.86 -13.28 -40.16
CA ASN A 16 20.39 -14.53 -39.62
C ASN A 16 21.89 -14.74 -39.88
N ALA A 17 22.73 -14.17 -39.02
CA ALA A 17 24.15 -14.56 -38.95
C ALA A 17 24.53 -14.92 -37.51
N TYR A 18 24.12 -16.12 -37.10
CA TYR A 18 24.62 -16.79 -35.90
C TYR A 18 26.06 -17.25 -36.18
N HIS A 19 27.06 -16.43 -35.84
CA HIS A 19 28.46 -16.88 -35.84
C HIS A 19 28.74 -17.68 -34.56
N ARG A 20 28.80 -19.00 -34.75
CA ARG A 20 29.54 -19.97 -33.94
C ARG A 20 31.00 -19.49 -33.86
N ASN A 21 31.37 -18.83 -32.75
CA ASN A 21 32.71 -18.78 -32.14
C ASN A 21 32.70 -17.85 -30.92
N GLY A 22 32.27 -18.41 -29.77
CA GLY A 22 32.98 -18.29 -28.48
C GLY A 22 33.15 -16.95 -27.76
N GLU A 23 32.95 -15.78 -28.36
CA GLU A 23 33.13 -14.50 -27.66
C GLU A 23 32.04 -13.50 -28.07
N VAL A 24 30.99 -13.43 -27.24
CA VAL A 24 30.01 -12.34 -27.30
C VAL A 24 30.34 -11.40 -26.14
N ALA A 25 30.68 -10.16 -26.48
CA ALA A 25 31.13 -9.12 -25.57
C ALA A 25 30.36 -9.11 -24.24
N ALA A 26 31.12 -9.21 -23.14
CA ALA A 26 30.64 -9.17 -21.76
C ALA A 26 29.77 -7.95 -21.42
N ASP A 27 29.73 -6.93 -22.29
CA ASP A 27 29.01 -5.68 -22.08
C ASP A 27 27.54 -5.67 -22.57
N ARG A 28 27.13 -6.63 -23.42
CA ARG A 28 25.74 -6.66 -23.92
C ARG A 28 24.77 -7.39 -23.00
N TRP A 29 25.25 -8.29 -22.12
CA TRP A 29 24.42 -8.91 -21.08
C TRP A 29 24.20 -7.99 -19.88
N VAL A 30 25.17 -7.14 -19.54
CA VAL A 30 25.04 -6.16 -18.45
C VAL A 30 23.98 -5.09 -18.75
N THR A 31 23.77 -4.75 -20.03
CA THR A 31 22.76 -3.78 -20.43
C THR A 31 21.34 -4.37 -20.42
N ALA A 32 21.19 -5.65 -20.80
CA ALA A 32 19.90 -6.34 -20.75
C ALA A 32 19.43 -6.55 -19.30
N THR A 33 20.33 -6.90 -18.37
CA THR A 33 19.96 -7.05 -16.96
C THR A 33 19.68 -5.70 -16.28
N ARG A 34 20.40 -4.61 -16.64
CA ARG A 34 20.12 -3.27 -16.11
C ARG A 34 18.83 -2.62 -16.63
N LEU A 35 18.36 -2.98 -17.82
CA LEU A 35 17.10 -2.47 -18.38
C LEU A 35 15.86 -3.08 -17.69
N PHE A 36 16.00 -4.25 -17.07
CA PHE A 36 14.91 -4.93 -16.36
C PHE A 36 15.00 -4.87 -14.83
N ASP A 37 16.08 -4.32 -14.27
CA ASP A 37 16.34 -4.33 -12.83
C ASP A 37 16.92 -2.99 -12.32
N ALA A 38 16.33 -1.88 -12.77
CA ALA A 38 16.61 -0.55 -12.25
C ALA A 38 15.39 -0.01 -11.47
N GLY A 39 15.30 -0.39 -10.20
CA GLY A 39 14.66 0.43 -9.16
C GLY A 39 13.15 0.61 -9.26
N HIS A 40 12.37 -0.46 -9.41
CA HIS A 40 10.94 -0.37 -9.11
C HIS A 40 10.75 -0.04 -7.62
N VAL A 41 10.59 1.25 -7.34
CA VAL A 41 10.17 1.73 -6.02
C VAL A 41 8.68 1.45 -5.92
N GLU A 42 8.33 0.48 -5.06
CA GLU A 42 6.94 0.13 -4.79
C GLU A 42 6.16 1.40 -4.43
N THR A 43 5.13 1.70 -5.22
CA THR A 43 4.28 2.87 -5.03
C THR A 43 3.40 2.71 -3.79
N PRO A 44 2.87 3.80 -3.20
CA PRO A 44 1.89 3.72 -2.12
C PRO A 44 0.68 2.83 -2.46
N ALA A 45 0.27 2.81 -3.73
CA ALA A 45 -0.85 1.99 -4.21
C ALA A 45 -0.50 0.49 -4.19
N GLU A 46 0.68 0.10 -4.67
CA GLU A 46 1.13 -1.31 -4.63
C GLU A 46 1.32 -1.80 -3.19
N LYS A 47 1.88 -0.94 -2.32
CA LYS A 47 1.96 -1.21 -0.88
C LYS A 47 0.58 -1.40 -0.25
N TRP A 48 -0.39 -0.57 -0.64
CA TRP A 48 -1.77 -0.65 -0.17
C TRP A 48 -2.42 -1.98 -0.57
N GLU A 49 -2.35 -2.37 -1.85
CA GLU A 49 -2.91 -3.63 -2.34
C GLU A 49 -2.29 -4.83 -1.63
N ARG A 50 -0.97 -4.85 -1.50
CA ARG A 50 -0.27 -5.90 -0.77
C ARG A 50 -0.65 -5.94 0.70
N ALA A 51 -0.87 -4.79 1.33
CA ALA A 51 -1.31 -4.75 2.72
C ALA A 51 -2.72 -5.33 2.90
N GLN A 52 -3.61 -5.10 1.94
CA GLN A 52 -4.93 -5.75 1.92
C GLN A 52 -4.79 -7.26 1.83
N LEU A 53 -3.93 -7.77 0.93
CA LEU A 53 -3.66 -9.21 0.82
C LEU A 53 -3.11 -9.81 2.12
N LEU A 54 -2.19 -9.12 2.80
CA LEU A 54 -1.68 -9.55 4.10
C LEU A 54 -2.78 -9.58 5.16
N PHE A 55 -3.66 -8.57 5.17
CA PHE A 55 -4.79 -8.50 6.09
C PHE A 55 -5.77 -9.67 5.87
N GLU A 56 -6.11 -9.97 4.62
CA GLU A 56 -6.98 -11.10 4.26
C GLU A 56 -6.33 -12.46 4.60
N ALA A 57 -5.01 -12.56 4.45
CA ALA A 57 -4.22 -13.72 4.89
C ALA A 57 -4.07 -13.80 6.43
N ARG A 58 -4.66 -12.86 7.18
CA ARG A 58 -4.57 -12.72 8.65
C ARG A 58 -3.16 -12.43 9.17
N ASP A 59 -2.22 -12.04 8.31
CA ASP A 59 -0.95 -11.46 8.73
C ASP A 59 -1.15 -9.98 9.09
N TYR A 60 -1.78 -9.77 10.25
CA TYR A 60 -2.13 -8.44 10.73
C TYR A 60 -0.90 -7.60 11.10
N ILE A 61 0.21 -8.24 11.48
CA ILE A 61 1.45 -7.54 11.81
C ILE A 61 2.12 -7.04 10.52
N GLY A 62 2.21 -7.90 9.52
CA GLY A 62 2.71 -7.54 8.19
C GLY A 62 1.86 -6.44 7.55
N ALA A 63 0.53 -6.58 7.58
CA ALA A 63 -0.39 -5.57 7.09
C ALA A 63 -0.19 -4.22 7.80
N ALA A 64 -0.17 -4.21 9.13
CA ALA A 64 0.00 -2.97 9.90
C ALA A 64 1.33 -2.26 9.58
N ARG A 65 2.42 -3.02 9.41
CA ARG A 65 3.73 -2.44 9.07
C ARG A 65 3.69 -1.75 7.71
N LEU A 66 3.09 -2.39 6.71
CA LEU A 66 3.01 -1.85 5.37
C LEU A 66 2.06 -0.65 5.30
N LEU A 67 0.89 -0.74 5.93
CA LEU A 67 -0.08 0.36 6.03
C LEU A 67 0.49 1.58 6.75
N ALA A 68 1.29 1.39 7.80
CA ALA A 68 1.96 2.50 8.49
C ALA A 68 2.98 3.20 7.58
N SER A 69 3.67 2.47 6.69
CA SER A 69 4.53 3.08 5.67
C SER A 69 3.71 3.93 4.70
N VAL A 70 2.59 3.39 4.20
CA VAL A 70 1.70 4.10 3.26
C VAL A 70 1.11 5.35 3.92
N ALA A 71 0.74 5.29 5.20
CA ALA A 71 0.19 6.42 5.94
C ALA A 71 1.18 7.58 6.11
N GLY A 72 2.49 7.29 6.09
CA GLY A 72 3.53 8.32 6.05
C GLY A 72 3.62 9.06 4.71
N GLU A 73 3.21 8.42 3.61
CA GLU A 73 3.25 8.98 2.25
C GLU A 73 1.92 9.65 1.87
N VAL A 74 0.78 9.09 2.31
CA VAL A 74 -0.57 9.59 2.02
C VAL A 74 -1.41 9.70 3.31
N PRO A 75 -1.15 10.70 4.18
CA PRO A 75 -1.71 10.75 5.54
C PRO A 75 -3.20 11.05 5.60
N PHE A 76 -3.81 11.54 4.51
CA PHE A 76 -5.20 12.00 4.49
C PHE A 76 -6.18 10.99 3.86
N GLN A 77 -5.94 9.68 3.93
CA GLN A 77 -6.91 8.69 3.45
C GLN A 77 -7.61 7.99 4.63
N THR A 78 -8.92 8.17 4.78
CA THR A 78 -9.69 7.59 5.90
C THR A 78 -9.67 6.07 5.87
N ASP A 79 -9.93 5.46 4.70
CA ASP A 79 -9.90 4.01 4.49
C ASP A 79 -8.56 3.38 4.88
N LEU A 80 -7.46 4.10 4.62
CA LEU A 80 -6.12 3.68 4.99
C LEU A 80 -5.95 3.56 6.51
N HIS A 81 -6.35 4.61 7.24
CA HIS A 81 -6.28 4.62 8.70
C HIS A 81 -7.25 3.63 9.32
N LEU A 82 -8.43 3.41 8.72
CA LEU A 82 -9.37 2.38 9.15
C LEU A 82 -8.77 0.97 9.01
N LEU A 83 -8.18 0.63 7.86
CA LEU A 83 -7.55 -0.67 7.68
C LEU A 83 -6.33 -0.84 8.61
N LEU A 84 -5.54 0.22 8.80
CA LEU A 84 -4.42 0.22 9.75
C LEU A 84 -4.89 -0.03 11.19
N ALA A 85 -5.95 0.65 11.64
CA ALA A 85 -6.55 0.45 12.95
C ALA A 85 -7.07 -0.98 13.13
N ARG A 86 -7.74 -1.55 12.11
CA ARG A 86 -8.19 -2.95 12.11
C ARG A 86 -7.00 -3.90 12.25
N ALA A 87 -5.92 -3.67 11.50
CA ALA A 87 -4.71 -4.49 11.59
C ALA A 87 -4.08 -4.42 12.99
N TYR A 88 -4.02 -3.24 13.61
CA TYR A 88 -3.58 -3.08 14.99
C TYR A 88 -4.51 -3.78 16.00
N TYR A 89 -5.82 -3.67 15.83
CA TYR A 89 -6.79 -4.35 16.69
C TYR A 89 -6.61 -5.87 16.64
N HIS A 90 -6.56 -6.46 15.44
CA HIS A 90 -6.41 -7.90 15.28
C HIS A 90 -5.04 -8.44 15.74
N SER A 91 -3.97 -7.64 15.62
CA SER A 91 -2.64 -7.95 16.16
C SER A 91 -2.43 -7.61 17.64
N ALA A 92 -3.51 -7.29 18.38
CA ALA A 92 -3.49 -6.92 19.80
C ALA A 92 -2.65 -5.69 20.16
N GLN A 93 -2.31 -4.85 19.18
CA GLN A 93 -1.61 -3.57 19.38
C GLN A 93 -2.62 -2.46 19.74
N LEU A 94 -3.37 -2.65 20.82
CA LEU A 94 -4.58 -1.88 21.12
C LEU A 94 -4.32 -0.37 21.32
N GLY A 95 -3.19 0.01 21.91
CA GLY A 95 -2.84 1.43 22.08
C GLY A 95 -2.62 2.15 20.74
N LYS A 96 -2.05 1.46 19.75
CA LYS A 96 -1.90 2.01 18.39
C LYS A 96 -3.24 2.07 17.67
N ALA A 97 -4.08 1.04 17.82
CA ALA A 97 -5.43 1.04 17.26
C ALA A 97 -6.25 2.23 17.77
N GLU A 98 -6.26 2.46 19.09
CA GLU A 98 -6.95 3.60 19.71
C GLU A 98 -6.45 4.93 19.17
N ALA A 99 -5.13 5.14 19.12
CA ALA A 99 -4.55 6.38 18.61
C ALA A 99 -4.96 6.66 17.17
N THR A 100 -4.88 5.65 16.29
CA THR A 100 -5.30 5.77 14.88
C THR A 100 -6.80 6.04 14.77
N LEU A 101 -7.64 5.36 15.55
CA LEU A 101 -9.10 5.54 15.50
C LEU A 101 -9.54 6.92 15.99
N ARG A 102 -8.86 7.47 16.99
CA ARG A 102 -9.12 8.85 17.46
C ARG A 102 -8.86 9.88 16.36
N VAL A 103 -7.81 9.69 15.55
CA VAL A 103 -7.56 10.53 14.38
C VAL A 103 -8.67 10.38 13.33
N VAL A 104 -9.15 9.16 13.10
CA VAL A 104 -10.24 8.91 12.15
C VAL A 104 -11.52 9.62 12.57
N VAL A 105 -11.97 9.48 13.83
CA VAL A 105 -13.23 10.09 14.31
C VAL A 105 -13.14 11.62 14.44
N ASP A 106 -11.96 12.17 14.72
CA ASP A 106 -11.75 13.62 14.73
C ASP A 106 -11.90 14.23 13.32
N ARG A 107 -11.37 13.51 12.33
CA ARG A 107 -11.42 13.95 10.93
C ARG A 107 -12.77 13.65 10.26
N ASP A 108 -13.33 12.49 10.52
CA ASP A 108 -14.60 12.02 9.95
C ASP A 108 -15.54 11.59 11.09
N PRO A 109 -16.27 12.54 11.71
CA PRO A 109 -17.13 12.27 12.85
C PRO A 109 -18.34 11.39 12.53
N VAL A 110 -18.66 11.14 11.25
CA VAL A 110 -19.80 10.31 10.84
C VAL A 110 -19.38 8.90 10.42
N GLU A 111 -18.09 8.59 10.44
CA GLU A 111 -17.57 7.25 10.17
C GLU A 111 -17.94 6.28 11.31
N HIS A 112 -19.12 5.68 11.19
CA HIS A 112 -19.71 4.78 12.18
C HIS A 112 -18.83 3.59 12.53
N TYR A 113 -18.08 3.05 11.56
CA TYR A 113 -17.24 1.89 11.79
C TYR A 113 -16.02 2.23 12.67
N ALA A 114 -15.50 3.46 12.57
CA ALA A 114 -14.44 3.95 13.45
C ALA A 114 -14.91 4.02 14.91
N HIS A 115 -16.13 4.52 15.15
CA HIS A 115 -16.74 4.57 16.48
C HIS A 115 -16.90 3.16 17.07
N LEU A 116 -17.39 2.21 16.27
CA LEU A 116 -17.55 0.82 16.69
C LEU A 116 -16.22 0.20 17.09
N LEU A 117 -15.20 0.36 16.23
CA LEU A 117 -13.90 -0.25 16.45
C LEU A 117 -13.16 0.41 17.63
N LEU A 118 -13.34 1.72 17.85
CA LEU A 118 -12.78 2.43 19.01
C LEU A 118 -13.39 1.92 20.31
N GLY A 119 -14.72 1.79 20.36
CA GLY A 119 -15.41 1.20 21.50
C GLY A 119 -14.89 -0.21 21.83
N ARG A 120 -14.83 -1.11 20.84
CA ARG A 120 -14.31 -2.48 21.02
C ARG A 120 -12.84 -2.51 21.43
N THR A 121 -12.04 -1.59 20.92
CA THR A 121 -10.62 -1.48 21.30
C THR A 121 -10.50 -1.11 22.79
N LEU A 122 -11.28 -0.14 23.26
CA LEU A 122 -11.31 0.30 24.65
C LEU A 122 -11.84 -0.81 25.58
N GLU A 123 -12.89 -1.55 25.18
CA GLU A 123 -13.36 -2.72 25.94
C GLU A 123 -12.27 -3.78 26.11
N ARG A 124 -11.54 -4.09 25.03
CA ARG A 124 -10.45 -5.07 25.07
C ARG A 124 -9.24 -4.61 25.87
N GLN A 125 -9.10 -3.30 26.09
CA GLN A 125 -8.14 -2.72 27.04
C GLN A 125 -8.67 -2.71 28.50
N GLY A 126 -9.93 -3.12 28.74
CA GLY A 126 -10.56 -3.09 30.06
C GLY A 126 -11.16 -1.74 30.46
N ARG A 127 -11.32 -0.82 29.51
CA ARG A 127 -11.82 0.56 29.72
C ARG A 127 -13.27 0.72 29.27
N SER A 128 -14.16 -0.13 29.79
CA SER A 128 -15.56 -0.22 29.34
C SER A 128 -16.36 1.07 29.54
N GLU A 129 -16.08 1.85 30.59
CA GLU A 129 -16.73 3.15 30.82
C GLU A 129 -16.41 4.16 29.71
N GLU A 130 -15.16 4.18 29.25
CA GLU A 130 -14.74 5.04 28.14
C GLU A 130 -15.24 4.52 26.79
N ALA A 131 -15.43 3.20 26.63
CA ALA A 131 -15.95 2.60 25.41
C ALA A 131 -17.43 2.93 25.15
N ALA A 132 -18.24 3.00 26.21
CA ALA A 132 -19.68 3.15 26.15
C ALA A 132 -20.18 4.31 25.25
N PRO A 133 -19.66 5.56 25.34
CA PRO A 133 -20.07 6.63 24.42
C PRO A 133 -19.79 6.32 22.95
N TRP A 134 -18.65 5.69 22.63
CA TRP A 134 -18.30 5.35 21.24
C TRP A 134 -19.22 4.29 20.66
N LEU A 135 -19.57 3.27 21.45
CA LEU A 135 -20.51 2.24 21.01
C LEU A 135 -21.92 2.78 20.79
N ARG A 136 -22.37 3.74 21.63
CA ARG A 136 -23.65 4.44 21.41
C ARG A 136 -23.66 5.25 20.13
N LEU A 137 -22.59 5.99 19.85
CA LEU A 137 -22.44 6.74 18.59
C LEU A 137 -22.44 5.80 17.38
N ALA A 138 -21.74 4.67 17.47
CA ALA A 138 -21.73 3.67 16.41
C ALA A 138 -23.12 3.10 16.12
N ALA A 139 -23.93 2.84 17.15
CA ALA A 139 -25.31 2.39 17.00
C ALA A 139 -26.19 3.47 16.34
N ALA A 140 -26.06 4.72 16.78
CA ALA A 140 -26.80 5.84 16.23
C ALA A 140 -26.54 6.03 14.72
N PHE A 141 -25.28 5.96 14.29
CA PHE A 141 -24.92 6.07 12.87
C PHE A 141 -25.16 4.79 12.05
N GLY A 142 -25.01 3.61 12.67
CA GLY A 142 -25.09 2.31 11.99
C GLY A 142 -26.50 1.74 11.81
N GLY A 143 -27.52 2.34 12.43
CA GLY A 143 -28.90 1.89 12.28
C GLY A 143 -29.98 2.58 13.11
N GLU A 144 -29.69 3.56 13.96
CA GLU A 144 -30.67 4.10 14.92
C GLU A 144 -30.59 5.63 15.12
N LEU A 145 -31.09 6.40 14.15
CA LEU A 145 -32.19 7.29 14.52
C LEU A 145 -33.43 6.42 14.53
N ALA A 146 -33.60 5.61 15.58
CA ALA A 146 -34.86 4.94 15.83
C ALA A 146 -35.89 6.08 15.98
N GLU A 147 -36.72 6.23 14.94
CA GLU A 147 -37.75 7.26 14.86
C GLU A 147 -38.59 7.26 16.14
N VAL A 148 -38.82 8.48 16.63
CA VAL A 148 -39.58 8.81 17.85
C VAL A 148 -41.06 8.45 17.66
#